data_AF-A0A1N6I3I8-F1
#
_entry.id   AF-A0A1N6I3I8-F1
#
_cell.length_a   1.000
_cell.length_b   1.000
_cell.length_c   1.000
_cell.angle_alpha   90.00
_cell.angle_beta   90.00
_cell.angle_gamma   90.00
#
_symmetry.space_group_name_H-M   'P 1'
#
loop_
_entity.id
_entity.type
_entity.pdbx_description
1 polymer ?
#
loop_
_entity_poly.entity_id
_entity_poly.type
_entity_poly.pdbx_seq_one_letter_code
_entity_poly.pdbx_strand_id
1 'polypeptide(L)'
;MKKVLVLFVMACVTCLLTTPSSAITQQELESTLRAHALEHIDSMCKQRLDCGGKVRTCKLPNGKWIRTYCDLKKDTVKVDVHEVDNTGTYVGTIRYVKVTYEAIGRTKKEVLQQPFRVVEKNRVTKIRQYKNGKWQ
;
A
#
# COMPACT_ATOMS: atom_id res chain seq x y z
N MET A 1 27.09 73.32 -13.47
CA MET A 1 26.80 72.38 -14.58
C MET A 1 27.71 71.16 -14.47
N LYS A 2 27.16 69.96 -14.67
CA LYS A 2 27.82 68.65 -14.88
C LYS A 2 28.47 68.02 -13.63
N LYS A 3 27.74 67.17 -12.88
CA LYS A 3 27.36 65.75 -13.10
C LYS A 3 28.42 64.78 -12.57
N VAL A 4 28.16 64.30 -11.35
CA VAL A 4 28.82 63.19 -10.65
C VAL A 4 28.55 61.89 -11.41
N LEU A 5 29.59 61.08 -11.63
CA LEU A 5 29.46 59.73 -12.16
C LEU A 5 29.93 58.74 -11.10
N VAL A 6 28.96 58.18 -10.36
CA VAL A 6 29.17 57.07 -9.43
C VAL A 6 29.17 55.78 -10.24
N LEU A 7 30.30 55.09 -10.27
CA LEU A 7 30.41 53.73 -10.80
C LEU A 7 29.83 52.74 -9.79
N PHE A 8 28.60 52.30 -10.03
CA PHE A 8 28.01 51.15 -9.34
C PHE A 8 28.46 49.86 -10.03
N VAL A 9 29.24 49.04 -9.32
CA VAL A 9 29.58 47.67 -9.71
C VAL A 9 28.34 46.80 -9.49
N MET A 10 27.52 46.63 -10.53
CA MET A 10 26.46 45.63 -10.60
C MET A 10 26.99 44.41 -11.36
N ALA A 11 27.77 43.58 -10.67
CA ALA A 11 27.97 42.20 -11.09
C ALA A 11 26.71 41.41 -10.70
N CYS A 12 25.69 41.49 -11.56
CA CYS A 12 24.58 40.55 -11.55
C CYS A 12 25.14 39.15 -11.80
N VAL A 13 25.42 38.43 -10.70
CA VAL A 13 25.40 36.98 -10.66
C VAL A 13 24.02 36.59 -11.17
N THR A 14 23.92 36.28 -12.46
CA THR A 14 22.76 35.61 -13.01
C THR A 14 22.81 34.21 -12.46
N CYS A 15 22.21 34.04 -11.27
CA CYS A 15 21.78 32.75 -10.79
C CYS A 15 21.01 32.10 -11.93
N LEU A 16 21.63 31.10 -12.56
CA LEU A 16 20.94 30.11 -13.36
C LEU A 16 19.73 29.68 -12.54
N LEU A 17 18.55 30.09 -12.98
CA LEU A 17 17.29 29.51 -12.55
C LEU A 17 17.33 28.06 -13.04
N THR A 18 18.01 27.20 -12.29
CA THR A 18 17.72 25.77 -12.30
C THR A 18 16.35 25.67 -11.70
N THR A 19 15.31 25.73 -12.54
CA THR A 19 14.05 25.08 -12.20
C THR A 19 14.44 23.66 -11.79
N PRO A 20 14.21 23.23 -10.53
CA PRO A 20 14.34 21.82 -10.25
C PRO A 20 13.33 21.15 -11.18
N SER A 21 13.82 20.46 -12.20
CA SER A 21 13.06 19.39 -12.81
C SER A 21 12.70 18.51 -11.62
N SER A 22 11.43 18.54 -11.20
CA SER A 22 10.94 17.72 -10.10
C SER A 22 10.88 16.29 -10.60
N ALA A 23 12.06 15.70 -10.84
CA ALA A 23 12.23 14.29 -11.03
C ALA A 23 11.72 13.64 -9.75
N ILE A 24 10.64 12.86 -9.88
CA ILE A 24 10.06 12.14 -8.76
C ILE A 24 11.14 11.24 -8.17
N THR A 25 11.30 11.31 -6.85
CA THR A 25 12.36 10.53 -6.20
C THR A 25 11.91 9.09 -5.97
N GLN A 26 12.85 8.15 -5.90
CA GLN A 26 12.59 6.77 -5.53
C GLN A 26 11.81 6.67 -4.20
N GLN A 27 12.20 7.49 -3.21
CA GLN A 27 11.53 7.53 -1.90
C GLN A 27 10.08 8.01 -2.01
N GLU A 28 9.80 8.99 -2.86
CA GLU A 28 8.45 9.49 -3.11
C GLU A 28 7.59 8.44 -3.83
N LEU A 29 8.15 7.75 -4.81
CA LEU A 29 7.50 6.62 -5.48
C LEU A 29 7.14 5.49 -4.50
N GLU A 30 8.08 5.09 -3.63
CA GLU A 30 7.82 4.06 -2.62
C GLU A 30 6.78 4.50 -1.59
N SER A 31 6.86 5.74 -1.12
CA SER A 31 5.89 6.31 -0.17
C SER A 31 4.48 6.33 -0.77
N THR A 32 4.33 6.81 -1.99
CA THR A 32 3.05 6.86 -2.70
C THR A 32 2.53 5.46 -3.03
N LEU A 33 3.40 4.51 -3.37
CA LEU A 33 3.04 3.11 -3.59
C LEU A 33 2.53 2.46 -2.29
N ARG A 34 3.17 2.77 -1.16
CA ARG A 34 2.74 2.28 0.16
C ARG A 34 1.39 2.85 0.54
N ALA A 35 1.15 4.14 0.34
CA ALA A 35 -0.15 4.76 0.58
C ALA A 35 -1.24 4.09 -0.26
N HIS A 36 -0.97 3.92 -1.57
CA HIS A 36 -1.87 3.22 -2.50
C HIS A 36 -2.13 1.77 -2.07
N ALA A 37 -1.11 1.04 -1.59
CA ALA A 37 -1.27 -0.31 -1.07
C ALA A 37 -2.21 -0.38 0.14
N LEU A 38 -2.05 0.55 1.08
CA LEU A 38 -2.88 0.61 2.29
C LEU A 38 -4.33 0.95 1.94
N GLU A 39 -4.56 1.92 1.07
CA GLU A 39 -5.89 2.27 0.57
C GLU A 39 -6.56 1.09 -0.15
N HIS A 40 -5.79 0.37 -0.98
CA HIS A 40 -6.28 -0.83 -1.66
C HIS A 40 -6.69 -1.91 -0.66
N ILE A 41 -5.88 -2.16 0.38
CA ILE A 41 -6.23 -3.11 1.45
C ILE A 41 -7.49 -2.64 2.18
N ASP A 42 -7.60 -1.35 2.51
CA ASP A 42 -8.78 -0.78 3.15
C ASP A 42 -10.06 -0.96 2.32
N SER A 43 -9.97 -0.69 1.03
CA SER A 43 -11.06 -0.92 0.09
C SER A 43 -11.46 -2.39 0.04
N MET A 44 -10.48 -3.30 -0.04
CA MET A 44 -10.73 -4.74 -0.01
C MET A 44 -11.40 -5.18 1.29
N CYS A 45 -10.96 -4.66 2.44
CA CYS A 45 -11.57 -4.94 3.74
C CYS A 45 -13.01 -4.46 3.85
N LYS A 46 -13.35 -3.31 3.23
CA LYS A 46 -14.70 -2.76 3.21
C LYS A 46 -15.63 -3.52 2.25
N GLN A 47 -15.15 -3.87 1.07
CA GLN A 47 -15.97 -4.45 0.00
C GLN A 47 -16.11 -5.98 0.10
N ARG A 48 -15.10 -6.66 0.62
CA ARG A 48 -15.07 -8.13 0.70
C ARG A 48 -15.24 -8.56 2.15
N LEU A 49 -16.30 -9.32 2.39
CA LEU A 49 -16.56 -9.99 3.67
C LEU A 49 -15.36 -10.85 4.12
N ASP A 50 -14.52 -11.27 3.17
CA ASP A 50 -13.45 -12.26 3.37
C ASP A 50 -12.06 -11.61 3.55
N CYS A 51 -11.99 -10.30 3.79
CA CYS A 51 -10.71 -9.59 3.93
C CYS A 51 -10.67 -8.63 5.14
N GLY A 52 -11.83 -8.12 5.58
CA GLY A 52 -11.91 -7.08 6.61
C GLY A 52 -12.11 -7.57 8.04
N GLY A 53 -11.69 -8.80 8.38
CA GLY A 53 -11.89 -9.35 9.73
C GLY A 53 -13.34 -9.72 10.07
N LYS A 54 -14.27 -9.60 9.12
CA LYS A 54 -15.68 -9.93 9.37
C LYS A 54 -15.84 -11.44 9.54
N VAL A 55 -16.32 -11.84 10.71
CA VAL A 55 -16.55 -13.25 11.04
C VAL A 55 -17.76 -13.79 10.31
N ARG A 56 -17.57 -14.84 9.51
CA ARG A 56 -18.63 -15.67 8.97
C ARG A 56 -18.83 -16.88 9.86
N THR A 57 -20.09 -17.23 10.14
CA THR A 57 -20.45 -18.43 10.91
C THR A 57 -21.42 -19.26 10.07
N CYS A 58 -21.09 -20.53 9.83
CA CYS A 58 -21.95 -21.43 9.07
C CYS A 58 -21.87 -22.88 9.57
N LYS A 59 -22.85 -23.70 9.18
CA LYS A 59 -22.84 -25.14 9.40
C LYS A 59 -22.18 -25.82 8.21
N LEU A 60 -21.19 -26.67 8.48
CA LEU A 60 -20.48 -27.46 7.49
C LEU A 60 -21.31 -28.69 7.08
N PRO A 61 -21.06 -29.27 5.88
CA PRO A 61 -21.73 -30.50 5.43
C PRO A 61 -21.55 -31.69 6.40
N ASN A 62 -20.44 -31.75 7.12
CA ASN A 62 -20.17 -32.78 8.14
C ASN A 62 -20.91 -32.56 9.47
N GLY A 63 -21.89 -31.65 9.51
CA GLY A 63 -22.72 -31.36 10.68
C GLY A 63 -22.11 -30.42 11.72
N LYS A 64 -20.80 -30.12 11.63
CA LYS A 64 -20.10 -29.19 12.53
C LYS A 64 -20.42 -27.74 12.20
N TRP A 65 -20.15 -26.85 13.13
CA TRP A 65 -20.21 -25.40 12.95
C TRP A 65 -18.81 -24.83 12.83
N ILE A 66 -18.63 -23.88 11.92
CA ILE A 66 -17.37 -23.16 11.73
C ILE A 66 -17.59 -21.65 11.89
N ARG A 67 -16.61 -20.98 12.47
CA ARG A 67 -16.42 -19.54 12.36
C ARG A 67 -15.13 -19.30 11.62
N THR A 68 -15.16 -18.43 10.62
CA THR A 68 -13.97 -18.07 9.84
C THR A 68 -13.92 -16.58 9.61
N TYR A 69 -12.73 -16.02 9.62
CA TYR A 69 -12.46 -14.70 9.09
C TYR A 69 -11.04 -14.65 8.53
N CYS A 70 -10.80 -13.63 7.73
CA CYS A 70 -9.48 -13.35 7.21
C CYS A 70 -9.07 -11.94 7.59
N ASP A 71 -7.78 -11.78 7.84
CA ASP A 71 -7.14 -10.53 8.18
C ASP A 71 -6.00 -10.24 7.18
N LEU A 72 -6.00 -9.05 6.62
CA LEU A 72 -4.91 -8.54 5.78
C LEU A 72 -3.98 -7.70 6.66
N LYS A 73 -2.79 -8.23 6.96
CA LYS A 73 -1.85 -7.63 7.91
C LYS A 73 -1.17 -6.40 7.34
N LYS A 74 -1.76 -5.23 7.55
CA LYS A 74 -1.27 -3.92 7.05
C LYS A 74 0.14 -3.58 7.53
N ASP A 75 0.48 -3.95 8.75
CA ASP A 75 1.81 -3.80 9.35
C ASP A 75 2.90 -4.58 8.60
N THR A 76 2.52 -5.60 7.83
CA THR A 76 3.44 -6.40 7.02
C THR A 76 3.64 -5.88 5.60
N VAL A 77 3.00 -4.76 5.23
CA VAL A 77 3.12 -4.18 3.89
C VAL A 77 4.56 -3.75 3.63
N LYS A 78 5.15 -4.36 2.60
CA LYS A 78 6.43 -3.99 2.00
C LYS A 78 6.19 -3.56 0.57
N VAL A 79 6.90 -2.52 0.15
CA VAL A 79 6.87 -1.99 -1.21
C VAL A 79 8.28 -1.94 -1.77
N ASP A 80 8.36 -1.93 -3.09
CA ASP A 80 9.60 -1.97 -3.85
C ASP A 80 9.30 -1.36 -5.23
N VAL A 81 10.14 -0.45 -5.72
CA VAL A 81 9.91 0.24 -6.99
C VAL A 81 11.11 0.06 -7.89
N HIS A 82 10.86 -0.26 -9.16
CA HIS A 82 11.88 -0.36 -10.19
C HIS A 82 11.49 0.50 -11.39
N GLU A 83 12.46 1.23 -11.92
CA GLU A 83 12.33 1.84 -13.23
C GLU A 83 12.54 0.78 -14.32
N VAL A 84 11.71 0.81 -15.35
CA VAL A 84 11.82 -0.08 -16.51
C VAL A 84 12.81 0.53 -17.49
N ASP A 85 13.96 -0.12 -17.68
CA ASP A 85 14.95 0.16 -18.73
C ASP A 85 15.30 1.64 -18.92
N ASN A 86 15.32 2.43 -17.83
CA ASN A 86 15.56 3.89 -17.85
C ASN A 86 14.57 4.69 -18.73
N THR A 87 13.35 4.18 -18.90
CA THR A 87 12.31 4.80 -19.74
C THR A 87 11.52 5.90 -19.03
N GLY A 88 11.76 6.15 -17.74
CA GLY A 88 10.90 6.97 -16.87
C GLY A 88 9.59 6.27 -16.48
N THR A 89 9.41 4.99 -16.84
CA THR A 89 8.27 4.17 -16.43
C THR A 89 8.62 3.38 -15.18
N TYR A 90 7.77 3.44 -14.15
CA TYR A 90 8.02 2.73 -12.89
C TYR A 90 7.04 1.59 -12.67
N VAL A 91 7.55 0.48 -12.13
CA VAL A 91 6.79 -0.68 -11.69
C VAL A 91 7.03 -0.90 -10.22
N GLY A 92 5.94 -1.02 -9.48
CA GLY A 92 5.91 -1.21 -8.04
C GLY A 92 5.48 -2.62 -7.68
N THR A 93 6.17 -3.25 -6.73
CA THR A 93 5.74 -4.51 -6.12
C THR A 93 5.27 -4.25 -4.69
N ILE A 94 4.04 -4.66 -4.39
CA ILE A 94 3.44 -4.61 -3.06
C ILE A 94 3.39 -6.04 -2.52
N ARG A 95 3.88 -6.25 -1.30
CA ARG A 95 3.88 -7.55 -0.62
C ARG A 95 3.28 -7.41 0.78
N TYR A 96 2.35 -8.28 1.17
CA TYR A 96 1.78 -8.31 2.52
C TYR A 96 1.34 -9.72 2.89
N VAL A 97 1.00 -9.93 4.16
CA VAL A 97 0.53 -11.22 4.68
C VAL A 97 -0.99 -11.22 4.82
N LYS A 98 -1.61 -12.28 4.31
CA LYS A 98 -3.01 -12.65 4.53
C LYS A 98 -3.06 -13.80 5.53
N VAL A 99 -3.86 -13.68 6.58
CA VAL A 99 -4.04 -14.74 7.59
C VAL A 99 -5.50 -15.14 7.67
N THR A 100 -5.77 -16.44 7.55
CA THR A 100 -7.10 -17.02 7.74
C THR A 100 -7.18 -17.65 9.13
N TYR A 101 -8.24 -17.33 9.85
CA TYR A 101 -8.50 -17.78 11.21
C TYR A 101 -9.79 -18.59 11.25
N GLU A 102 -9.81 -19.68 12.01
CA GLU A 102 -10.98 -20.54 12.16
C GLU A 102 -11.22 -21.01 13.60
N ALA A 103 -12.47 -21.30 13.92
CA ALA A 103 -12.90 -22.04 15.11
C ALA A 103 -13.96 -23.06 14.69
N ILE A 104 -13.97 -24.27 15.26
CA ILE A 104 -14.87 -25.36 14.83
C ILE A 104 -15.49 -26.06 16.04
N GLY A 105 -16.81 -25.99 16.17
CA GLY A 105 -17.58 -26.67 17.22
C GLY A 105 -18.58 -27.68 16.66
N ARG A 106 -19.07 -28.59 17.50
CA ARG A 106 -20.19 -29.49 17.15
C ARG A 106 -21.52 -28.74 17.12
N THR A 107 -21.65 -27.70 17.94
CA THR A 107 -22.85 -26.83 17.99
C THR A 107 -22.51 -25.37 17.68
N LYS A 108 -23.53 -24.58 17.33
CA LYS A 108 -23.38 -23.13 17.14
C LYS A 108 -22.90 -22.42 18.41
N LYS A 109 -23.38 -22.85 19.59
CA LYS A 109 -22.98 -22.27 20.88
C LYS A 109 -21.51 -22.55 21.18
N GLU A 110 -21.07 -23.79 20.95
CA GLU A 110 -19.69 -24.21 21.16
C GLU A 110 -18.73 -23.41 20.27
N VAL A 111 -19.02 -23.28 18.97
CA VAL A 111 -18.11 -22.57 18.06
C VAL A 111 -17.98 -21.07 18.42
N LEU A 112 -19.02 -20.46 18.97
CA LEU A 112 -18.99 -19.06 19.41
C LEU A 112 -18.08 -18.82 20.62
N GLN A 113 -17.87 -19.85 21.45
CA GLN A 113 -17.01 -19.79 22.63
C GLN A 113 -15.58 -20.22 22.37
N GLN A 114 -15.33 -20.93 21.26
CA GLN A 114 -13.98 -21.37 20.93
C GLN A 114 -13.09 -20.20 20.47
N PRO A 115 -11.80 -20.21 20.87
CA PRO A 115 -10.82 -19.28 20.34
C PRO A 115 -10.55 -19.59 18.86
N PHE A 116 -10.28 -18.54 18.09
CA PHE A 116 -9.80 -18.68 16.72
C PHE A 116 -8.36 -19.18 16.72
N ARG A 117 -8.05 -20.08 15.79
CA ARG A 117 -6.68 -20.49 15.46
C ARG A 117 -6.32 -20.07 14.04
N VAL A 118 -5.04 -19.84 13.79
CA VAL A 118 -4.53 -19.65 12.43
C VAL A 118 -4.61 -20.98 11.69
N VAL A 119 -5.25 -21.00 10.53
CA VAL A 119 -5.28 -22.17 9.66
C VAL A 119 -4.50 -21.98 8.37
N GLU A 120 -4.31 -20.72 7.97
CA GLU A 120 -3.61 -20.38 6.74
C GLU A 120 -2.88 -19.04 6.89
N LYS A 121 -1.66 -18.97 6.35
CA LYS A 121 -0.86 -17.74 6.31
C LYS A 121 -0.18 -17.65 4.94
N ASN A 122 -0.67 -16.73 4.12
CA ASN A 122 -0.22 -16.55 2.74
C ASN A 122 0.49 -15.22 2.56
N ARG A 123 1.56 -15.21 1.75
CA ARG A 123 2.15 -13.98 1.24
C ARG A 123 1.44 -13.60 -0.06
N VAL A 124 0.88 -12.39 -0.08
CA VAL A 124 0.26 -11.82 -1.26
C VAL A 124 1.25 -10.88 -1.91
N THR A 125 1.43 -11.02 -3.22
CA THR A 125 2.23 -10.12 -4.05
C THR A 125 1.32 -9.48 -5.10
N LYS A 126 1.41 -8.17 -5.27
CA LYS A 126 0.73 -7.39 -6.30
C LYS A 126 1.75 -6.55 -7.04
N ILE A 127 1.60 -6.46 -8.36
CA ILE A 127 2.40 -5.58 -9.20
C ILE A 127 1.50 -4.41 -9.63
N ARG A 128 2.07 -3.20 -9.63
CA ARG A 128 1.42 -1.96 -10.02
C ARG A 128 2.32 -1.19 -10.96
N GLN A 129 1.72 -0.47 -11.89
CA GLN A 129 2.46 0.41 -12.78
C GLN A 129 2.19 1.86 -12.41
N TYR A 130 3.24 2.69 -12.42
CA TYR A 130 3.09 4.13 -12.28
C TYR A 130 2.80 4.73 -13.66
N LYS A 131 1.61 5.29 -13.83
CA LYS A 131 1.18 5.95 -15.07
C LYS A 131 0.51 7.27 -14.76
N ASN A 132 0.87 8.32 -15.51
CA ASN A 132 0.22 9.64 -15.42
C ASN A 132 0.13 10.16 -13.97
N GLY A 133 1.22 10.01 -13.20
CA GLY A 133 1.30 10.50 -11.81
C GLY A 133 0.63 9.62 -10.75
N LYS A 134 0.16 8.42 -11.08
CA LYS A 134 -0.53 7.52 -10.12
C LYS A 134 -0.24 6.04 -10.34
N TRP A 135 -0.40 5.25 -9.28
CA TRP A 135 -0.30 3.80 -9.32
C TRP A 135 -1.60 3.16 -9.84
N GLN A 136 -1.47 2.16 -10.70
CA GLN A 136 -2.57 1.38 -11.31
C GLN A 136 -2.30 -0.12 -11.21
#